data_AF-A0A6G3ML44-F1
#
_entry.id   AF-A0A6G3ML44-F1
#
_cell.length_a   1.000
_cell.length_b   1.000
_cell.length_c   1.000
_cell.angle_alpha   90.00
_cell.angle_beta   90.00
_cell.angle_gamma   90.00
#
_symmetry.space_group_name_H-M   'P 1'
#
loop_
_entity.id
_entity.type
_entity.pdbx_description
1 polymer ?
#
loop_
_entity_poly.entity_id
_entity_poly.type
_entity_poly.pdbx_seq_one_letter_code
_entity_poly.pdbx_strand_id
1 'polypeptide(L)'
;FNAFALKNNRLRIHITEKNPKHPRFDIFEHAWRNHQDEPSIDKGTTIIQQNASACEFKLNSNTIQINFEPFLINIINDKKELIISLNTKNGFLIEPNIKKITNQPTKDNNITDEAYIPHETFDGHSDTLPHGYQAVSFDATFHNFEHVFGIPEHADTFSLNSNHARYRLFNLDVFEYEL
;
A
#
# COMPACT_ATOMS: atom_id res chain seq x y z
N PHE A 1 0.87 12.95 0.27
CA PHE A 1 0.67 12.25 -1.01
C PHE A 1 1.61 12.87 -2.02
N ASN A 2 2.46 12.05 -2.65
CA ASN A 2 3.34 12.45 -3.74
C ASN A 2 3.17 11.45 -4.90
N ALA A 3 3.09 11.94 -6.14
CA ALA A 3 3.09 11.12 -7.34
C ALA A 3 4.25 11.54 -8.24
N PHE A 4 5.02 10.57 -8.73
CA PHE A 4 6.21 10.79 -9.54
C PHE A 4 6.09 10.03 -10.86
N ALA A 5 6.23 10.74 -11.96
CA ALA A 5 6.56 10.12 -13.24
C ALA A 5 8.06 9.82 -13.27
N LEU A 6 8.41 8.55 -13.47
CA LEU A 6 9.78 8.07 -13.52
C LEU A 6 10.10 7.56 -14.92
N LYS A 7 11.39 7.52 -15.26
CA LYS A 7 11.87 6.96 -16.53
C LYS A 7 11.38 5.52 -16.72
N ASN A 8 11.30 5.12 -17.99
CA ASN A 8 10.83 3.80 -18.43
C ASN A 8 9.35 3.53 -18.11
N ASN A 9 8.50 4.56 -18.29
CA ASN A 9 7.04 4.44 -18.17
C ASN A 9 6.57 3.94 -16.79
N ARG A 10 7.21 4.44 -15.72
CA ARG A 10 6.92 4.03 -14.34
C ARG A 10 6.21 5.16 -13.60
N LEU A 11 5.12 4.82 -12.93
CA LEU A 11 4.46 5.67 -11.95
C LEU A 11 4.88 5.21 -10.56
N ARG A 12 5.34 6.14 -9.72
CA ARG A 12 5.52 5.89 -8.28
C ARG A 12 4.58 6.79 -7.49
N ILE A 13 3.85 6.19 -6.57
CA ILE A 13 2.98 6.88 -5.63
C ILE A 13 3.54 6.65 -4.24
N HIS A 14 3.78 7.74 -3.50
CA HIS A 14 4.22 7.69 -2.11
C HIS A 14 3.18 8.40 -1.24
N ILE A 15 2.55 7.64 -0.35
CA ILE A 15 1.56 8.14 0.62
C ILE A 15 2.04 7.73 2.01
N THR A 16 2.11 8.70 2.91
CA THR A 16 2.48 8.51 4.29
C THR A 16 1.75 9.53 5.16
N GLU A 17 1.74 9.30 6.46
CA GLU A 17 1.22 10.26 7.44
C GLU A 17 2.01 11.57 7.36
N LYS A 18 1.31 12.71 7.44
CA LYS A 18 1.97 14.03 7.33
C LYS A 18 2.93 14.29 8.49
N ASN A 19 2.54 13.91 9.70
CA ASN A 19 3.29 14.14 10.94
C ASN A 19 3.21 12.87 11.81
N PRO A 20 3.87 11.77 11.42
CA PRO A 20 3.83 10.55 12.20
C PRO A 20 4.60 10.75 13.52
N LYS A 21 4.09 10.17 14.61
CA LYS A 21 4.82 10.19 15.90
C LYS A 21 6.10 9.36 15.81
N HIS A 22 6.02 8.24 15.10
CA HIS A 22 7.16 7.38 14.78
C HIS A 22 7.27 7.29 13.25
N PRO A 23 8.42 7.67 12.66
CA PRO A 23 8.61 7.54 11.22
C PRO A 23 8.28 6.13 10.75
N ARG A 24 7.49 6.04 9.67
CA ARG A 24 7.20 4.74 9.05
C ARG A 24 8.45 4.23 8.35
N PHE A 25 8.61 2.91 8.33
CA PHE A 25 9.70 2.28 7.60
C PHE A 25 9.57 2.56 6.09
N ASP A 26 10.55 3.26 5.52
CA ASP A 26 10.74 3.40 4.08
C ASP A 26 11.79 2.38 3.59
N ILE A 27 11.39 1.49 2.68
CA ILE A 27 12.27 0.42 2.19
C ILE A 27 13.45 0.97 1.38
N PHE A 28 13.27 2.06 0.63
CA PHE A 28 14.34 2.66 -0.15
C PHE A 28 15.36 3.32 0.77
N GLU A 29 14.90 4.11 1.74
CA GLU A 29 15.80 4.80 2.66
C GLU A 29 16.52 3.85 3.62
N HIS A 30 15.82 2.85 4.15
CA HIS A 30 16.33 2.02 5.25
C HIS A 30 16.94 0.69 4.83
N ALA A 31 16.56 0.11 3.69
CA ALA A 31 17.03 -1.23 3.28
C ALA A 31 17.69 -1.27 1.90
N TRP A 32 17.22 -0.47 0.93
CA TRP A 32 17.70 -0.54 -0.44
C TRP A 32 18.74 0.50 -0.82
N ARG A 33 18.93 1.52 0.01
CA ARG A 33 19.95 2.54 -0.22
C ARG A 33 21.32 1.85 -0.41
N ASN A 34 21.97 2.16 -1.54
CA ASN A 34 23.25 1.59 -1.98
C ASN A 34 23.21 0.15 -2.55
N HIS A 35 22.06 -0.53 -2.58
CA HIS A 35 21.90 -1.81 -3.26
C HIS A 35 21.31 -1.67 -4.67
N GLN A 36 20.46 -0.65 -4.87
CA GLN A 36 19.85 -0.36 -6.15
C GLN A 36 19.56 1.13 -6.28
N ASP A 37 19.87 1.70 -7.44
CA ASP A 37 19.56 3.10 -7.73
C ASP A 37 18.06 3.31 -7.95
N GLU A 38 17.56 4.43 -7.44
CA GLU A 38 16.19 4.85 -7.72
C GLU A 38 16.02 5.21 -9.21
N PRO A 39 14.92 4.81 -9.86
CA PRO A 39 14.64 5.28 -11.21
C PRO A 39 14.53 6.81 -11.22
N SER A 40 15.28 7.47 -12.09
CA SER A 40 15.25 8.93 -12.19
C SER A 40 13.87 9.48 -12.60
N ILE A 41 13.55 10.68 -12.11
CA ILE A 41 12.32 11.40 -12.46
C ILE A 41 12.30 11.70 -13.96
N ASP A 42 11.15 11.46 -14.60
CA ASP A 42 10.94 11.84 -15.98
C ASP A 42 10.53 13.32 -16.09
N LYS A 43 11.52 14.17 -16.38
CA LYS A 43 11.32 15.61 -16.60
C LYS A 43 10.52 15.94 -17.88
N GLY A 44 10.27 14.96 -18.74
CA GLY A 44 9.48 15.14 -19.98
C GLY A 44 7.97 15.02 -19.79
N THR A 45 7.50 14.68 -18.58
CA THR A 45 6.07 14.54 -18.30
C THR A 45 5.33 15.87 -18.43
N THR A 46 4.21 15.83 -19.16
CA THR A 46 3.31 16.98 -19.29
C THR A 46 2.22 16.89 -18.23
N ILE A 47 2.09 17.92 -17.41
CA ILE A 47 0.97 18.08 -16.47
C ILE A 47 -0.20 18.67 -17.26
N ILE A 48 -1.34 17.98 -17.25
CA ILE A 48 -2.58 18.41 -17.92
C ILE A 48 -3.40 19.27 -16.95
N GLN A 49 -3.52 18.83 -15.70
CA GLN A 49 -4.28 19.50 -14.66
C GLN A 49 -3.63 19.29 -13.29
N GLN A 50 -3.64 20.31 -12.44
CA GLN A 50 -3.31 20.18 -11.03
C GLN A 50 -4.08 21.24 -10.23
N ASN A 51 -4.97 20.79 -9.36
CA ASN A 51 -5.69 21.65 -8.44
C ASN A 51 -5.95 20.92 -7.11
N ALA A 52 -6.74 21.53 -6.22
CA ALA A 52 -7.01 21.00 -4.89
C ALA A 52 -7.83 19.70 -4.87
N SER A 53 -8.53 19.36 -5.96
CA SER A 53 -9.42 18.20 -6.04
C SER A 53 -8.87 17.07 -6.90
N ALA A 54 -8.02 17.38 -7.89
CA ALA A 54 -7.46 16.38 -8.78
C ALA A 54 -6.13 16.81 -9.43
N CYS A 55 -5.40 15.83 -9.94
CA CYS A 55 -4.26 16.01 -10.82
C CYS A 55 -4.33 15.05 -12.01
N GLU A 56 -3.99 15.52 -13.19
CA GLU A 56 -3.86 14.73 -14.41
C GLU A 56 -2.53 15.04 -15.09
N PHE A 57 -1.81 14.00 -15.53
CA PHE A 57 -0.57 14.16 -16.28
C PHE A 57 -0.30 13.00 -17.24
N LYS A 58 0.57 13.24 -18.22
CA LYS A 58 1.01 12.24 -19.19
C LYS A 58 2.24 11.48 -18.71
N LEU A 59 2.17 10.15 -18.80
CA LEU A 59 3.28 9.23 -18.65
C LEU A 59 3.44 8.48 -19.99
N ASN A 60 4.31 9.01 -20.86
CA ASN A 60 4.42 8.57 -22.26
C ASN A 60 3.05 8.57 -22.98
N SER A 61 2.60 7.41 -23.46
CA SER A 61 1.31 7.22 -24.12
C SER A 61 0.12 7.16 -23.14
N ASN A 62 0.38 7.02 -21.83
CA ASN A 62 -0.66 6.87 -20.82
C ASN A 62 -1.02 8.22 -20.18
N THR A 63 -2.29 8.39 -19.84
CA THR A 63 -2.77 9.45 -18.96
C THR A 63 -2.94 8.89 -17.54
N ILE A 64 -2.39 9.59 -16.56
CA ILE A 64 -2.62 9.32 -15.13
C ILE A 64 -3.63 10.35 -14.63
N GLN A 65 -4.76 9.89 -14.10
CA GLN A 65 -5.76 10.73 -13.45
C GLN A 65 -5.82 10.39 -11.96
N ILE A 66 -5.67 11.39 -11.10
CA ILE A 66 -5.71 11.26 -9.65
C ILE A 66 -6.83 12.17 -9.16
N ASN A 67 -7.86 11.59 -8.57
CA ASN A 67 -8.90 12.31 -7.83
C ASN A 67 -8.58 12.22 -6.33
N PHE A 68 -8.71 13.31 -5.59
CA PHE A 68 -8.42 13.33 -4.15
C PHE A 68 -9.66 13.03 -3.30
N GLU A 69 -10.87 13.30 -3.82
CA GLU A 69 -12.12 13.11 -3.08
C GLU A 69 -13.25 12.63 -4.01
N PRO A 70 -13.64 11.34 -3.97
CA PRO A 70 -12.95 10.25 -3.25
C PRO A 70 -11.56 9.95 -3.85
N PHE A 71 -10.63 9.48 -3.02
CA PHE A 71 -9.29 9.14 -3.49
C PHE A 71 -9.34 7.99 -4.50
N LEU A 72 -8.93 8.26 -5.74
CA LEU A 72 -8.95 7.29 -6.84
C LEU A 72 -7.84 7.62 -7.83
N ILE A 73 -7.16 6.60 -8.33
CA ILE A 73 -6.15 6.77 -9.39
C ILE A 73 -6.51 5.90 -10.57
N ASN A 74 -6.57 6.49 -11.75
CA ASN A 74 -6.84 5.81 -13.01
C ASN A 74 -5.63 5.97 -13.95
N ILE A 75 -5.25 4.87 -14.59
CA ILE A 75 -4.26 4.84 -15.65
C ILE A 75 -5.01 4.49 -16.93
N ILE A 76 -4.93 5.39 -17.91
CA ILE A 76 -5.67 5.29 -19.19
C ILE A 76 -4.66 5.28 -20.32
N ASN A 77 -4.79 4.36 -21.27
CA ASN A 77 -3.91 4.30 -22.44
C ASN A 77 -4.27 5.34 -23.51
N ASP A 78 -3.50 5.38 -24.58
CA ASP A 78 -3.70 6.28 -25.73
C ASP A 78 -5.02 6.05 -26.48
N LYS A 79 -5.55 4.82 -26.45
CA LYS A 79 -6.87 4.45 -26.99
C LYS A 79 -8.04 4.84 -26.08
N LYS A 80 -7.77 5.53 -24.97
CA LYS A 80 -8.75 5.91 -23.94
C LYS A 80 -9.36 4.73 -23.18
N GLU A 81 -8.66 3.61 -23.13
CA GLU A 81 -9.06 2.45 -22.35
C GLU A 81 -8.46 2.57 -20.95
N LEU A 82 -9.29 2.37 -19.93
CA LEU A 82 -8.85 2.27 -18.55
C LEU A 82 -8.10 0.94 -18.39
N ILE A 83 -6.83 0.98 -17.95
CA ILE A 83 -5.98 -0.22 -17.84
C ILE A 83 -5.76 -0.64 -16.39
N ILE A 84 -5.57 0.32 -15.48
CA ILE A 84 -5.41 0.07 -14.05
C ILE A 84 -6.16 1.15 -13.28
N SER A 85 -6.86 0.76 -12.23
CA SER A 85 -7.40 1.68 -11.23
C SER A 85 -6.93 1.29 -9.84
N LEU A 86 -6.61 2.28 -9.01
CA LEU A 86 -6.28 2.09 -7.59
C LEU A 86 -7.38 2.70 -6.73
N ASN A 87 -7.71 2.00 -5.64
CA ASN A 87 -8.72 2.38 -4.65
C ASN A 87 -10.17 2.39 -5.16
N THR A 88 -10.51 1.53 -6.13
CA THR A 88 -11.88 1.39 -6.65
C THR A 88 -12.88 0.81 -5.65
N LYS A 89 -12.38 0.00 -4.71
CA LYS A 89 -13.20 -0.67 -3.68
C LYS A 89 -13.10 0.02 -2.32
N ASN A 90 -12.51 1.23 -2.29
CA ASN A 90 -12.22 1.96 -1.06
C ASN A 90 -11.39 1.13 -0.05
N GLY A 91 -10.47 0.30 -0.55
CA GLY A 91 -9.59 -0.55 0.26
C GLY A 91 -8.32 0.15 0.73
N PHE A 92 -8.13 1.42 0.39
CA PHE A 92 -7.02 2.22 0.86
C PHE A 92 -7.16 2.57 2.34
N LEU A 93 -6.21 2.11 3.14
CA LEU A 93 -6.12 2.43 4.56
C LEU A 93 -4.65 2.61 4.93
N ILE A 94 -4.36 3.66 5.69
CA ILE A 94 -3.14 3.77 6.48
C ILE A 94 -3.62 3.89 7.92
N GLU A 95 -3.40 2.86 8.74
CA GLU A 95 -3.77 2.93 10.14
C GLU A 95 -2.98 4.05 10.82
N PRO A 96 -3.61 5.04 11.47
CA PRO A 96 -2.88 6.16 12.05
C PRO A 96 -1.97 5.69 13.19
N ASN A 97 -0.87 6.40 13.44
CA ASN A 97 -0.07 6.17 14.64
C ASN A 97 -0.89 6.49 15.91
N ILE A 98 -1.35 5.46 16.64
CA ILE A 98 -2.14 5.62 17.88
C ILE A 98 -1.23 5.72 19.11
N LYS A 99 -1.69 6.43 20.16
CA LYS A 99 -1.03 6.40 21.47
C LYS A 99 -1.38 5.09 22.20
N LYS A 100 -0.37 4.31 22.57
CA LYS A 100 -0.55 3.20 23.51
C LYS A 100 -0.94 3.75 24.89
N ILE A 101 -2.11 3.37 25.39
CA ILE A 101 -2.51 3.59 26.78
C ILE A 101 -2.28 2.28 27.53
N THR A 102 -1.36 2.32 28.49
CA THR A 102 -0.93 1.16 29.29
C THR A 102 -1.81 0.90 30.51
N ASN A 103 -2.78 1.77 30.80
CA ASN A 103 -3.67 1.60 31.93
C ASN A 103 -4.77 0.60 31.52
N GLN A 104 -4.85 -0.54 32.22
CA GLN A 104 -6.02 -1.42 32.13
C GLN A 104 -7.27 -0.61 32.44
N PRO A 105 -8.38 -0.77 31.68
CA PRO A 105 -9.64 -0.15 32.07
C PRO A 105 -10.07 -0.73 33.42
N THR A 106 -9.96 0.09 34.48
CA THR A 106 -10.61 -0.20 35.75
C THR A 106 -12.12 -0.08 35.55
N LYS A 107 -12.90 -0.98 36.16
CA LYS A 107 -14.36 -1.08 35.99
C LYS A 107 -15.16 0.21 36.29
N ASP A 108 -14.54 1.24 36.86
CA ASP A 108 -15.21 2.43 37.41
C ASP A 108 -14.89 3.75 36.69
N ASN A 109 -14.16 3.76 35.57
CA ASN A 109 -13.91 5.00 34.83
C ASN A 109 -14.78 5.09 33.59
N ASN A 110 -15.61 6.14 33.54
CA ASN A 110 -16.33 6.57 32.34
C ASN A 110 -15.38 6.53 31.14
N ILE A 111 -15.64 5.58 30.24
CA ILE A 111 -14.84 5.30 29.06
C ILE A 111 -14.95 6.53 28.15
N THR A 112 -13.96 7.43 28.24
CA THR A 112 -13.60 8.27 27.11
C THR A 112 -12.99 7.35 26.05
N ASP A 113 -13.36 7.54 24.78
CA ASP A 113 -13.02 6.72 23.60
C ASP A 113 -11.50 6.60 23.28
N GLU A 114 -10.67 6.31 24.28
CA GLU A 114 -9.23 6.21 24.14
C GLU A 114 -8.82 4.74 24.07
N ALA A 115 -8.44 4.31 22.85
CA ALA A 115 -8.26 2.91 22.48
C ALA A 115 -7.13 2.22 23.27
N TYR A 116 -7.49 1.17 24.01
CA TYR A 116 -6.55 0.15 24.49
C TYR A 116 -5.94 -0.57 23.29
N ILE A 117 -4.62 -0.59 23.20
CA ILE A 117 -3.89 -1.34 22.15
C ILE A 117 -3.57 -2.72 22.72
N PRO A 118 -4.21 -3.81 22.23
CA PRO A 118 -3.99 -5.14 22.77
C PRO A 118 -2.59 -5.67 22.42
N HIS A 119 -2.10 -6.60 23.23
CA HIS A 119 -0.95 -7.43 22.90
C HIS A 119 -1.41 -8.59 22.03
N GLU A 120 -0.57 -9.06 21.11
CA GLU A 120 -0.86 -10.24 20.29
C GLU A 120 -0.04 -11.44 20.79
N THR A 121 -0.61 -12.63 20.67
CA THR A 121 0.07 -13.87 21.01
C THR A 121 -0.14 -14.91 19.92
N PHE A 122 0.94 -15.55 19.50
CA PHE A 122 0.91 -16.64 18.54
C PHE A 122 1.96 -17.68 18.91
N ASP A 123 1.55 -18.95 19.00
CA ASP A 123 2.43 -20.10 19.26
C ASP A 123 3.42 -19.89 20.43
N GLY A 124 2.89 -19.44 21.58
CA GLY A 124 3.69 -19.19 22.79
C GLY A 124 4.53 -17.91 22.78
N HIS A 125 4.58 -17.20 21.66
CA HIS A 125 5.26 -15.90 21.54
C HIS A 125 4.27 -14.76 21.76
N SER A 126 4.73 -13.66 22.36
CA SER A 126 3.92 -12.45 22.57
C SER A 126 4.56 -11.26 21.87
N ASP A 127 3.79 -10.60 21.00
CA ASP A 127 4.10 -9.30 20.46
C ASP A 127 3.47 -8.22 21.34
N THR A 128 4.30 -7.29 21.78
CA THR A 128 3.87 -6.18 22.65
C THR A 128 3.31 -4.99 21.88
N LEU A 129 3.41 -4.99 20.54
CA LEU A 129 2.93 -3.95 19.65
C LEU A 129 3.27 -2.53 20.18
N PRO A 130 4.57 -2.20 20.35
CA PRO A 130 4.99 -0.97 21.02
C PRO A 130 4.50 0.31 20.32
N HIS A 131 4.24 0.22 19.02
CA HIS A 131 3.71 1.32 18.19
C HIS A 131 2.26 1.11 17.75
N GLY A 132 1.59 0.07 18.28
CA GLY A 132 0.24 -0.31 17.90
C GLY A 132 0.10 -0.82 16.48
N TYR A 133 -1.14 -0.82 15.99
CA TYR A 133 -1.44 -1.18 14.61
C TYR A 133 -0.93 -0.11 13.65
N GLN A 134 -0.21 -0.53 12.61
CA GLN A 134 0.42 0.35 11.62
C GLN A 134 0.28 -0.19 10.20
N ALA A 135 -0.73 -1.03 9.95
CA ALA A 135 -0.96 -1.64 8.65
C ALA A 135 -1.27 -0.58 7.57
N VAL A 136 -0.94 -0.95 6.34
CA VAL A 136 -1.25 -0.21 5.13
C VAL A 136 -1.90 -1.16 4.15
N SER A 137 -3.02 -0.74 3.54
CA SER A 137 -3.69 -1.49 2.49
C SER A 137 -4.07 -0.58 1.32
N PHE A 138 -4.24 -1.18 0.15
CA PHE A 138 -4.83 -0.58 -1.02
C PHE A 138 -5.41 -1.68 -1.91
N ASP A 139 -6.35 -1.32 -2.79
CA ASP A 139 -6.81 -2.20 -3.87
C ASP A 139 -6.34 -1.69 -5.24
N ALA A 140 -6.07 -2.64 -6.14
CA ALA A 140 -5.78 -2.39 -7.53
C ALA A 140 -6.71 -3.25 -8.40
N THR A 141 -7.28 -2.64 -9.43
CA THR A 141 -8.11 -3.31 -10.43
C THR A 141 -7.38 -3.25 -11.77
N PHE A 142 -7.11 -4.42 -12.35
CA PHE A 142 -6.53 -4.57 -13.68
C PHE A 142 -7.68 -4.82 -14.67
N HIS A 143 -7.90 -3.88 -15.58
CA HIS A 143 -9.05 -3.93 -16.49
C HIS A 143 -8.73 -4.70 -17.76
N ASN A 144 -9.62 -5.61 -18.16
CA ASN A 144 -9.44 -6.48 -19.33
C ASN A 144 -8.24 -7.45 -19.22
N PHE A 145 -7.83 -7.77 -18.00
CA PHE A 145 -6.85 -8.81 -17.72
C PHE A 145 -7.55 -10.01 -17.07
N GLU A 146 -7.38 -11.19 -17.66
CA GLU A 146 -7.94 -12.45 -17.13
C GLU A 146 -6.98 -13.16 -16.16
N HIS A 147 -5.69 -12.86 -16.26
CA HIS A 147 -4.63 -13.51 -15.50
C HIS A 147 -3.69 -12.50 -14.86
N VAL A 148 -3.27 -12.80 -13.63
CA VAL A 148 -2.20 -12.10 -12.90
C VAL A 148 -1.18 -13.13 -12.43
N PHE A 149 0.09 -12.71 -12.34
CA PHE A 149 1.23 -13.60 -12.09
C PHE A 149 2.19 -12.93 -11.10
N GLY A 150 3.06 -13.73 -10.46
CA GLY A 150 4.15 -13.22 -9.64
C GLY A 150 3.93 -13.46 -8.15
N ILE A 151 4.34 -12.48 -7.33
CA ILE A 151 4.38 -12.57 -5.85
C ILE A 151 4.92 -13.91 -5.29
N PRO A 152 6.06 -14.45 -5.79
CA PRO A 152 6.64 -15.66 -5.22
C PRO A 152 7.13 -15.43 -3.78
N GLU A 153 7.32 -16.47 -2.97
CA GLU A 153 7.27 -17.90 -3.31
C GLU A 153 6.00 -18.59 -2.78
N HIS A 154 5.33 -19.37 -3.65
CA HIS A 154 4.16 -20.19 -3.32
C HIS A 154 4.20 -21.50 -4.10
N ALA A 155 3.83 -22.59 -3.43
CA ALA A 155 3.53 -23.87 -4.05
C ALA A 155 2.11 -23.82 -4.66
N ASP A 156 1.96 -23.10 -5.77
CA ASP A 156 0.67 -22.87 -6.42
C ASP A 156 0.87 -22.75 -7.96
N THR A 157 -0.23 -22.61 -8.69
CA THR A 157 -0.23 -22.41 -10.13
C THR A 157 0.43 -21.10 -10.55
N PHE A 158 1.06 -21.09 -11.73
CA PHE A 158 1.71 -19.89 -12.26
C PHE A 158 0.76 -18.69 -12.39
N SER A 159 -0.44 -18.91 -12.94
CA SER A 159 -1.52 -17.92 -12.89
C SER A 159 -2.09 -17.92 -11.48
N LEU A 160 -2.04 -16.77 -10.80
CA LEU A 160 -2.63 -16.65 -9.48
C LEU A 160 -4.14 -16.85 -9.57
N ASN A 161 -4.69 -17.50 -8.55
CA ASN A 161 -6.12 -17.81 -8.47
C ASN A 161 -6.70 -17.30 -7.14
N SER A 162 -8.03 -17.34 -7.01
CA SER A 162 -8.74 -16.90 -5.80
C SER A 162 -9.30 -18.07 -4.99
N ASN A 163 -8.74 -19.28 -5.14
CA ASN A 163 -9.20 -20.46 -4.41
C ASN A 163 -8.76 -20.42 -2.94
N HIS A 164 -7.66 -19.71 -2.64
CA HIS A 164 -7.14 -19.52 -1.29
C HIS A 164 -7.66 -18.24 -0.65
N ALA A 165 -7.63 -18.18 0.69
CA ALA A 165 -8.07 -17.00 1.43
C ALA A 165 -7.31 -15.74 0.99
N ARG A 166 -5.95 -15.77 0.96
CA ARG A 166 -5.02 -14.76 0.41
C ARG A 166 -3.62 -15.36 0.21
N TYR A 167 -2.85 -14.88 -0.77
CA TYR A 167 -1.41 -15.11 -0.83
C TYR A 167 -0.68 -14.38 0.31
N ARG A 168 0.29 -15.04 0.94
CA ARG A 168 1.07 -14.48 2.06
C ARG A 168 2.52 -14.29 1.65
N LEU A 169 3.04 -13.07 1.82
CA LEU A 169 4.45 -12.75 1.64
C LEU A 169 5.10 -12.52 3.01
N PHE A 170 5.57 -13.61 3.61
CA PHE A 170 6.31 -13.59 4.87
C PHE A 170 7.25 -14.80 4.84
N ASN A 171 8.56 -14.55 4.79
CA ASN A 171 9.55 -15.62 4.68
C ASN A 171 9.45 -16.53 5.90
N LEU A 172 9.15 -17.80 5.66
CA LEU A 172 8.97 -18.83 6.69
C LEU A 172 9.70 -20.10 6.27
N ASP A 173 10.20 -20.82 7.27
CA ASP A 173 10.60 -22.21 7.11
C ASP A 173 9.35 -23.09 7.32
N VAL A 174 8.72 -23.51 6.22
CA VAL A 174 7.51 -24.33 6.25
C VAL A 174 7.91 -25.79 6.05
N PHE A 175 7.97 -26.54 7.16
CA PHE A 175 8.26 -27.96 7.14
C PHE A 175 7.20 -28.73 6.35
N GLU A 176 7.62 -29.58 5.41
CA GLU A 176 6.76 -30.42 4.58
C GLU A 176 5.57 -29.64 3.96
N TYR A 177 5.87 -28.52 3.28
CA TYR A 177 4.83 -27.75 2.59
C TYR A 177 4.04 -28.62 1.59
N GLU A 178 2.73 -28.38 1.53
CA GLU A 178 1.81 -29.07 0.61
C GLU A 178 1.77 -28.37 -0.76
N LEU A 179 1.31 -29.11 -1.79
CA LEU A 179 1.11 -28.65 -3.17
C LEU A 179 -0.38 -28.45 -3.48
#